data_AF-A0A351WG80-F1
#
_entry.id   AF-A0A351WG80-F1
#
_cell.length_a   1.000
_cell.length_b   1.000
_cell.length_c   1.000
_cell.angle_alpha   90.00
_cell.angle_beta   90.00
_cell.angle_gamma   90.00
#
_symmetry.space_group_name_H-M   'P 1'
#
loop_
_entity.id
_entity.type
_entity.pdbx_description
1 polymer ?
#
loop_
_entity_poly.entity_id
_entity_poly.type
_entity_poly.pdbx_seq_one_letter_code
_entity_poly.pdbx_strand_id
1 'polypeptide(L)'
;MVCSQRRQRNPPGSPDQPRRPKTTRRLLQRAIQPEAQKRRGNPHRQEYYQGLPRGVCQRTSLSRFHQGCHCRSPVEFPAAPTGGNRASRGEGRSSARELEEVSYYYLVASLPALVLGENPPVAPESFRFSCIGVLNESDLRDLDLILAGRADQGASEFAQSWFAADAQLRNAVARQRGTRLGVEARGYQKDHPGFSVSIEKAVTDAFAKGHPLERELTLDRTRWQLLDELTLKEPFGLPAVLAFAVKLQLATRWAQLKDEEGLKRVEDLVGKMEAQG
;
A
#
# COMPACT_ATOMS: atom_id res chain seq x y z
N MET A 1 -3.57 84.07 23.35
CA MET A 1 -4.64 84.10 22.32
C MET A 1 -5.45 82.83 22.43
N VAL A 2 -6.77 83.00 22.50
CA VAL A 2 -7.81 82.00 22.77
C VAL A 2 -8.27 81.34 21.46
N CYS A 3 -8.54 80.03 21.46
CA CYS A 3 -9.54 79.37 20.57
C CYS A 3 -9.63 77.88 20.98
N SER A 4 -10.65 77.35 21.67
CA SER A 4 -12.11 77.31 21.50
C SER A 4 -12.62 76.04 20.77
N GLN A 5 -13.65 75.43 21.38
CA GLN A 5 -14.64 74.51 20.80
C GLN A 5 -14.19 73.05 20.56
N ARG A 6 -14.99 71.98 20.73
CA ARG A 6 -16.42 71.81 21.05
C ARG A 6 -16.57 70.34 21.48
N ARG A 7 -17.34 70.08 22.55
CA ARG A 7 -17.86 68.73 22.85
C ARG A 7 -18.95 68.38 21.84
N GLN A 8 -18.86 67.23 21.18
CA GLN A 8 -20.02 66.59 20.56
C GLN A 8 -20.36 65.32 21.36
N ARG A 9 -21.61 65.27 21.80
CA ARG A 9 -22.23 64.19 22.56
C ARG A 9 -22.68 63.10 21.58
N ASN A 10 -22.35 61.84 21.87
CA ASN A 10 -22.94 60.69 21.18
C ASN A 10 -24.42 60.50 21.59
N PRO A 11 -25.31 60.12 20.67
CA PRO A 11 -26.72 59.84 20.97
C PRO A 11 -26.91 58.49 21.71
N PRO A 12 -28.00 58.33 22.48
CA PRO A 12 -28.26 57.13 23.27
C PRO A 12 -28.90 56.01 22.44
N GLY A 13 -28.33 54.80 22.52
CA GLY A 13 -28.95 53.57 22.03
C GLY A 13 -29.59 52.79 23.19
N SER A 14 -30.88 52.53 23.04
CA SER A 14 -31.83 51.88 23.96
C SER A 14 -31.55 50.39 24.30
N PRO A 15 -32.28 49.81 25.28
CA PRO A 15 -31.83 48.71 26.13
C PRO A 15 -32.27 47.31 25.67
N ASP A 16 -31.77 46.32 26.42
CA ASP A 16 -32.27 44.95 26.56
C ASP A 16 -32.00 43.93 25.44
N GLN A 17 -30.99 43.09 25.68
CA GLN A 17 -30.94 41.72 25.15
C GLN A 17 -30.77 40.74 26.31
N PRO A 18 -31.57 39.66 26.39
CA PRO A 18 -31.52 38.73 27.50
C PRO A 18 -30.24 37.90 27.48
N ARG A 19 -29.59 37.80 28.64
CA ARG A 19 -28.40 36.98 28.88
C ARG A 19 -28.75 35.50 28.68
N ARG A 20 -28.06 34.81 27.74
CA ARG A 20 -28.16 33.35 27.57
C ARG A 20 -27.72 32.62 28.86
N PRO A 21 -28.51 31.68 29.41
CA PRO A 21 -28.12 30.93 30.58
C PRO A 21 -27.05 29.88 30.26
N LYS A 22 -25.94 29.92 31.01
CA LYS A 22 -24.84 28.96 30.96
C LYS A 22 -25.16 27.71 31.78
N THR A 23 -26.07 26.83 31.35
CA THR A 23 -26.24 25.53 32.04
C THR A 23 -26.92 24.45 31.20
N THR A 24 -26.23 23.90 30.20
CA THR A 24 -26.67 22.64 29.56
C THR A 24 -25.48 21.80 29.08
N ARG A 25 -24.45 21.65 29.92
CA ARG A 25 -23.27 20.79 29.66
C ARG A 25 -23.09 19.69 30.72
N ARG A 26 -24.19 19.22 31.33
CA ARG A 26 -24.12 18.22 32.43
C ARG A 26 -25.20 17.13 32.43
N LEU A 27 -25.92 16.89 31.34
CA LEU A 27 -26.99 15.87 31.29
C LEU A 27 -26.96 14.89 30.11
N LEU A 28 -25.82 14.74 29.41
CA LEU A 28 -25.61 13.65 28.44
C LEU A 28 -24.25 12.97 28.65
N GLN A 29 -23.88 12.72 29.92
CA GLN A 29 -22.61 12.07 30.29
C GLN A 29 -22.79 10.87 31.23
N ARG A 30 -24.00 10.30 31.30
CA ARG A 30 -24.28 9.10 32.10
C ARG A 30 -25.18 8.13 31.33
N ALA A 31 -24.61 7.40 30.37
CA ALA A 31 -25.11 6.09 29.94
C ALA A 31 -24.21 5.46 28.85
N ILE A 32 -22.88 5.37 29.04
CA ILE A 32 -22.07 4.40 28.28
C ILE A 32 -20.98 3.88 29.22
N GLN A 33 -21.30 2.79 29.93
CA GLN A 33 -20.25 1.95 30.52
C GLN A 33 -19.52 1.23 29.38
N PRO A 34 -18.20 1.00 29.46
CA PRO A 34 -17.49 0.23 28.47
C PRO A 34 -17.73 -1.27 28.74
N GLU A 35 -18.70 -1.87 28.06
CA GLU A 35 -18.68 -3.32 27.92
C GLU A 35 -17.48 -3.70 27.04
N ALA A 36 -16.49 -4.31 27.67
CA ALA A 36 -15.37 -4.96 27.04
C ALA A 36 -15.85 -6.12 26.17
N GLN A 37 -16.27 -5.84 24.93
CA GLN A 37 -16.69 -6.86 23.98
C GLN A 37 -15.53 -7.22 23.03
N LYS A 38 -14.90 -8.33 23.41
CA LYS A 38 -14.24 -9.34 22.56
C LYS A 38 -14.12 -9.00 21.08
N ARG A 39 -12.86 -8.80 20.69
CA ARG A 39 -12.25 -9.18 19.40
C ARG A 39 -13.19 -9.99 18.49
N ARG A 40 -13.79 -9.32 17.52
CA ARG A 40 -14.09 -9.91 16.22
C ARG A 40 -13.36 -9.06 15.19
N GLY A 41 -12.21 -9.57 14.74
CA GLY A 41 -11.55 -9.01 13.57
C GLY A 41 -12.53 -9.04 12.41
N ASN A 42 -12.55 -7.97 11.62
CA ASN A 42 -13.28 -7.92 10.36
C ASN A 42 -12.73 -9.05 9.44
N PRO A 43 -13.51 -10.09 9.10
CA PRO A 43 -13.00 -11.28 8.43
C PRO A 43 -12.68 -11.06 6.93
N HIS A 44 -13.21 -10.01 6.30
CA HIS A 44 -13.14 -9.88 4.84
C HIS A 44 -11.82 -9.36 4.26
N ARG A 45 -10.83 -8.99 5.09
CA ARG A 45 -9.50 -8.62 4.59
C ARG A 45 -8.53 -9.80 4.52
N GLN A 46 -8.91 -10.95 5.08
CA GLN A 46 -8.05 -12.12 5.27
C GLN A 46 -8.36 -13.27 4.29
N GLU A 47 -9.48 -13.19 3.57
CA GLU A 47 -9.99 -14.28 2.73
C GLU A 47 -9.30 -14.39 1.35
N TYR A 48 -8.61 -13.35 0.87
CA TYR A 48 -8.00 -13.37 -0.47
C TYR A 48 -6.73 -14.24 -0.61
N TYR A 49 -6.16 -14.75 0.49
CA TYR A 49 -4.93 -15.58 0.45
C TYR A 49 -5.05 -16.92 1.18
N GLN A 50 -6.25 -17.37 1.53
CA GLN A 50 -6.47 -18.71 2.10
C GLN A 50 -6.79 -19.72 0.98
N GLY A 51 -5.81 -19.98 0.12
CA GLY A 51 -5.89 -21.01 -0.92
C GLY A 51 -4.55 -21.66 -1.27
N LEU A 52 -3.46 -21.32 -0.57
CA LEU A 52 -2.16 -21.95 -0.80
C LEU A 52 -2.14 -23.34 -0.15
N PRO A 53 -1.90 -24.43 -0.91
CA PRO A 53 -1.81 -25.75 -0.33
C PRO A 53 -0.66 -25.80 0.70
N ARG A 54 -1.03 -26.14 1.94
CA ARG A 54 -0.07 -26.50 2.99
C ARG A 54 0.44 -27.91 2.70
N GLY A 55 1.72 -27.99 2.34
CA GLY A 55 2.54 -29.19 2.51
C GLY A 55 2.68 -30.07 1.27
N VAL A 56 3.89 -30.14 0.75
CA VAL A 56 4.55 -31.44 0.57
C VAL A 56 5.85 -31.39 1.36
N CYS A 57 5.86 -32.18 2.42
CA CYS A 57 7.00 -32.49 3.24
C CYS A 57 7.65 -33.77 2.69
N GLN A 58 8.96 -33.89 2.94
CA GLN A 58 9.74 -35.11 3.15
C GLN A 58 10.76 -35.49 2.06
N ARG A 59 12.02 -35.32 2.47
CA ARG A 59 13.14 -36.27 2.36
C ARG A 59 12.92 -37.44 1.41
N THR A 60 13.82 -37.58 0.45
CA THR A 60 14.46 -38.88 0.17
C THR A 60 15.91 -38.66 -0.25
N SER A 61 16.81 -39.03 0.66
CA SER A 61 18.12 -39.57 0.36
C SER A 61 17.95 -40.95 -0.29
N LEU A 62 18.68 -41.24 -1.37
CA LEU A 62 19.15 -42.55 -1.88
C LEU A 62 19.66 -42.30 -3.32
N SER A 63 20.96 -42.26 -3.61
CA SER A 63 21.90 -43.39 -3.73
C SER A 63 21.39 -44.53 -4.61
N ARG A 64 22.14 -44.77 -5.70
CA ARG A 64 22.12 -45.90 -6.66
C ARG A 64 20.98 -45.90 -7.68
N PHE A 65 21.33 -45.60 -8.94
CA PHE A 65 21.12 -46.55 -10.03
C PHE A 65 22.23 -46.36 -11.08
N HIS A 66 23.07 -47.39 -11.20
CA HIS A 66 23.96 -47.65 -12.32
C HIS A 66 23.18 -48.42 -13.39
N GLN A 67 23.72 -48.41 -14.61
CA GLN A 67 23.31 -49.14 -15.83
C GLN A 67 22.18 -48.43 -16.61
N GLY A 68 22.30 -48.14 -17.90
CA GLY A 68 23.35 -48.33 -18.87
C GLY A 68 22.75 -47.91 -20.22
N CYS A 69 23.38 -46.97 -20.91
CA CYS A 69 23.05 -46.66 -22.31
C CYS A 69 24.35 -46.27 -23.02
N HIS A 70 24.92 -47.27 -23.69
CA HIS A 70 25.89 -47.06 -24.76
C HIS A 70 25.15 -46.48 -25.97
N CYS A 71 25.55 -45.29 -26.45
CA CYS A 71 25.92 -45.08 -27.86
C CYS A 71 26.31 -43.63 -28.17
N ARG A 72 27.51 -43.50 -28.77
CA ARG A 72 28.01 -42.51 -29.76
C ARG A 72 29.06 -41.48 -29.32
N SER A 73 30.29 -41.81 -29.80
CA SER A 73 31.41 -40.99 -30.29
C SER A 73 32.10 -39.96 -29.37
N PRO A 74 33.43 -40.06 -29.18
CA PRO A 74 34.22 -39.07 -28.45
C PRO A 74 34.51 -37.87 -29.35
N VAL A 75 34.20 -36.67 -28.87
CA VAL A 75 34.78 -35.43 -29.39
C VAL A 75 36.02 -35.17 -28.55
N GLU A 76 37.20 -35.27 -29.15
CA GLU A 76 38.48 -34.94 -28.51
C GLU A 76 38.50 -33.44 -28.18
N PHE A 77 38.54 -33.12 -26.89
CA PHE A 77 38.84 -31.76 -26.41
C PHE A 77 40.34 -31.64 -26.16
N PRO A 78 41.02 -30.61 -26.68
CA PRO A 78 42.44 -30.40 -26.42
C PRO A 78 42.71 -30.07 -24.95
N ALA A 79 43.83 -30.60 -24.46
CA ALA A 79 44.26 -30.53 -23.07
C ALA A 79 44.38 -29.10 -22.52
N ALA A 80 44.05 -28.97 -21.23
CA ALA A 80 44.17 -27.74 -20.45
C ALA A 80 45.64 -27.27 -20.35
N PRO A 81 45.91 -25.95 -20.48
CA PRO A 81 47.20 -25.41 -20.09
C PRO A 81 47.31 -25.38 -18.56
N THR A 82 48.22 -26.19 -18.02
CA THR A 82 48.76 -26.01 -16.67
C THR A 82 49.62 -24.76 -16.64
N GLY A 83 49.26 -23.79 -15.80
CA GLY A 83 50.20 -22.77 -15.34
C GLY A 83 49.59 -21.40 -15.11
N GLY A 84 49.62 -20.93 -13.86
CA GLY A 84 49.59 -19.52 -13.54
C GLY A 84 48.68 -19.14 -12.38
N ASN A 85 49.20 -19.24 -11.15
CA ASN A 85 48.69 -18.50 -10.01
C ASN A 85 48.54 -17.02 -10.39
N ARG A 86 47.30 -16.52 -10.51
CA ARG A 86 47.01 -15.09 -10.54
C ARG A 86 45.86 -14.83 -9.58
N ALA A 87 46.12 -13.95 -8.62
CA ALA A 87 45.28 -13.62 -7.49
C ALA A 87 43.85 -13.25 -7.90
N SER A 88 42.89 -14.10 -7.56
CA SER A 88 41.46 -13.81 -7.64
C SER A 88 40.97 -13.26 -6.29
N ARG A 89 40.93 -11.93 -6.16
CA ARG A 89 40.19 -11.23 -5.11
C ARG A 89 39.50 -10.02 -5.75
N GLY A 90 38.23 -10.17 -6.16
CA GLY A 90 37.37 -9.00 -6.44
C GLY A 90 36.21 -9.17 -7.43
N GLU A 91 36.29 -10.05 -8.42
CA GLU A 91 35.42 -9.93 -9.63
C GLU A 91 34.04 -10.63 -9.53
N GLY A 92 33.85 -11.59 -8.63
CA GLY A 92 32.64 -12.43 -8.60
C GLY A 92 31.34 -11.74 -8.12
N ARG A 93 31.43 -10.60 -7.44
CA ARG A 93 30.24 -9.89 -6.92
C ARG A 93 29.65 -8.90 -7.93
N SER A 94 30.49 -8.39 -8.83
CA SER A 94 30.08 -7.44 -9.88
C SER A 94 29.28 -8.17 -10.96
N SER A 95 29.75 -9.33 -11.42
CA SER A 95 29.05 -10.09 -12.46
C SER A 95 27.70 -10.62 -12.00
N ALA A 96 27.56 -11.00 -10.72
CA ALA A 96 26.28 -11.47 -10.18
C ALA A 96 25.23 -10.36 -10.13
N ARG A 97 25.63 -9.15 -9.71
CA ARG A 97 24.74 -7.97 -9.70
C ARG A 97 24.35 -7.53 -11.10
N GLU A 98 25.29 -7.54 -12.05
CA GLU A 98 25.00 -7.23 -13.46
C GLU A 98 24.00 -8.22 -14.07
N LEU A 99 24.11 -9.51 -13.77
CA LEU A 99 23.14 -10.52 -14.22
C LEU A 99 21.75 -10.35 -13.58
N GLU A 100 21.70 -9.95 -12.30
CA GLU A 100 20.44 -9.61 -11.61
C GLU A 100 19.77 -8.37 -12.24
N GLU A 101 20.54 -7.32 -12.53
CA GLU A 101 20.05 -6.11 -13.20
C GLU A 101 19.47 -6.42 -14.60
N VAL A 102 20.14 -7.26 -15.39
CA VAL A 102 19.64 -7.68 -16.72
C VAL A 102 18.36 -8.51 -16.60
N SER A 103 18.26 -9.37 -15.58
CA SER A 103 17.05 -10.17 -15.30
C SER A 103 15.85 -9.25 -14.98
N TYR A 104 16.05 -8.25 -14.13
CA TYR A 104 15.00 -7.32 -13.70
C TYR A 104 14.59 -6.40 -14.84
N TYR A 105 15.55 -5.95 -15.63
CA TYR A 105 15.30 -5.16 -16.81
C TYR A 105 14.35 -5.87 -17.77
N TYR A 106 14.63 -7.14 -18.10
CA TYR A 106 13.79 -7.91 -19.03
C TYR A 106 12.37 -8.11 -18.47
N LEU A 107 12.26 -8.45 -17.18
CA LEU A 107 10.97 -8.59 -16.53
C LEU A 107 10.18 -7.29 -16.64
N VAL A 108 10.74 -6.16 -16.21
CA VAL A 108 10.07 -4.85 -16.23
C VAL A 108 9.68 -4.44 -17.65
N ALA A 109 10.55 -4.64 -18.64
CA ALA A 109 10.26 -4.33 -20.03
C ALA A 109 9.12 -5.18 -20.62
N SER A 110 8.88 -6.38 -20.08
CA SER A 110 7.78 -7.26 -20.48
C SER A 110 6.44 -6.97 -19.79
N LEU A 111 6.43 -6.09 -18.77
CA LEU A 111 5.22 -5.79 -18.01
C LEU A 111 4.25 -4.95 -18.85
N PRO A 112 2.95 -5.29 -18.85
CA PRO A 112 1.95 -4.53 -19.58
C PRO A 112 1.69 -3.17 -18.90
N ALA A 113 1.26 -2.18 -19.67
CA ALA A 113 0.81 -0.92 -19.08
C ALA A 113 -0.44 -1.13 -18.20
N LEU A 114 -0.49 -0.46 -17.04
CA LEU A 114 -1.63 -0.48 -16.13
C LEU A 114 -2.28 0.90 -16.08
N VAL A 115 -3.62 0.92 -16.07
CA VAL A 115 -4.42 2.14 -15.91
C VAL A 115 -5.38 1.94 -14.74
N LEU A 116 -5.39 2.91 -13.81
CA LEU A 116 -6.26 2.86 -12.64
C LEU A 116 -7.71 3.09 -13.06
N GLY A 117 -8.60 2.14 -12.74
CA GLY A 117 -10.02 2.18 -13.12
C GLY A 117 -10.36 1.32 -14.34
N GLU A 118 -9.35 0.79 -15.03
CA GLU A 118 -9.54 -0.19 -16.11
C GLU A 118 -9.26 -1.61 -15.63
N ASN A 119 -9.75 -2.60 -16.37
CA ASN A 119 -9.48 -4.00 -16.06
C ASN A 119 -8.00 -4.32 -16.34
N PRO A 120 -7.21 -4.77 -15.35
CA PRO A 120 -5.81 -5.07 -15.58
C PRO A 120 -5.64 -6.21 -16.60
N PRO A 121 -4.66 -6.11 -17.51
CA PRO A 121 -4.41 -7.11 -18.57
C PRO A 121 -3.77 -8.41 -18.03
N VAL A 122 -3.37 -8.44 -16.76
CA VAL A 122 -2.74 -9.59 -16.10
C VAL A 122 -3.33 -9.75 -14.71
N ALA A 123 -3.51 -11.00 -14.26
CA ALA A 123 -3.95 -11.28 -12.90
C ALA A 123 -2.78 -11.19 -11.90
N PRO A 124 -3.01 -10.78 -10.64
CA PRO A 124 -1.97 -10.73 -9.61
C PRO A 124 -1.21 -12.05 -9.43
N GLU A 125 -1.89 -13.19 -9.52
CA GLU A 125 -1.32 -14.52 -9.35
C GLU A 125 -0.37 -14.87 -10.51
N SER A 126 -0.77 -14.55 -11.74
CA SER A 126 0.04 -14.76 -12.94
C SER A 126 1.30 -13.88 -12.92
N PHE A 127 1.15 -12.62 -12.50
CA PHE A 127 2.30 -11.72 -12.32
C PHE A 127 3.26 -12.27 -11.26
N ARG A 128 2.77 -12.66 -10.07
CA ARG A 128 3.63 -13.29 -9.06
C ARG A 128 4.35 -14.50 -9.65
N PHE A 129 3.64 -15.37 -10.37
CA PHE A 129 4.25 -16.55 -10.99
C PHE A 129 5.39 -16.18 -11.95
N SER A 130 5.25 -15.11 -12.76
CA SER A 130 6.33 -14.63 -13.63
C SER A 130 7.57 -14.12 -12.90
N CYS A 131 7.46 -13.74 -11.62
CA CYS A 131 8.60 -13.32 -10.81
C CYS A 131 9.41 -14.51 -10.27
N ILE A 132 8.87 -15.73 -10.27
CA ILE A 132 9.54 -16.92 -9.74
C ILE A 132 10.71 -17.29 -10.65
N GLY A 133 11.91 -17.45 -10.07
CA GLY A 133 13.12 -17.80 -10.81
C GLY A 133 13.78 -16.63 -11.53
N VAL A 134 13.11 -15.46 -11.59
CA VAL A 134 13.69 -14.20 -12.05
C VAL A 134 14.25 -13.41 -10.87
N LEU A 135 13.46 -13.29 -9.80
CA LEU A 135 13.86 -12.62 -8.55
C LEU A 135 14.66 -13.57 -7.66
N ASN A 136 15.67 -13.03 -6.97
CA ASN A 136 16.35 -13.77 -5.91
C ASN A 136 15.39 -14.00 -4.70
N GLU A 137 15.78 -14.86 -3.77
CA GLU A 137 14.94 -15.27 -2.65
C GLU A 137 14.51 -14.10 -1.74
N SER A 138 15.42 -13.14 -1.51
CA SER A 138 15.15 -11.96 -0.68
C SER A 138 14.13 -11.04 -1.35
N ASP A 139 14.29 -10.81 -2.66
CA ASP A 139 13.46 -9.89 -3.42
C ASP A 139 12.06 -10.47 -3.65
N LEU A 140 11.98 -11.79 -3.91
CA LEU A 140 10.71 -12.50 -3.98
C LEU A 140 9.98 -12.47 -2.63
N ARG A 141 10.72 -12.55 -1.51
CA ARG A 141 10.14 -12.42 -0.17
C ARG A 141 9.54 -11.05 0.06
N ASP A 142 10.22 -9.99 -0.37
CA ASP A 142 9.70 -8.62 -0.29
C ASP A 142 8.47 -8.41 -1.17
N LEU A 143 8.46 -8.97 -2.38
CA LEU A 143 7.27 -9.00 -3.24
C LEU A 143 6.08 -9.63 -2.52
N ASP A 144 6.27 -10.82 -1.93
CA ASP A 144 5.21 -11.53 -1.22
C ASP A 144 4.71 -10.75 0.02
N LEU A 145 5.61 -10.06 0.74
CA LEU A 145 5.25 -9.20 1.87
C LEU A 145 4.44 -7.98 1.41
N ILE A 146 4.83 -7.34 0.30
CA ILE A 146 4.09 -6.22 -0.28
C ILE A 146 2.70 -6.65 -0.72
N LEU A 147 2.59 -7.76 -1.44
CA LEU A 147 1.30 -8.32 -1.88
C LEU A 147 0.40 -8.67 -0.68
N ALA A 148 0.98 -9.14 0.43
CA ALA A 148 0.25 -9.41 1.67
C ALA A 148 -0.09 -8.14 2.49
N GLY A 149 0.28 -6.94 2.03
CA GLY A 149 0.06 -5.69 2.76
C GLY A 149 0.93 -5.55 4.02
N ARG A 150 2.08 -6.23 4.05
CA ARG A 150 3.05 -6.31 5.16
C ARG A 150 4.41 -5.72 4.77
N ALA A 151 4.39 -4.63 3.99
CA ALA A 151 5.60 -3.92 3.56
C ALA A 151 6.46 -3.42 4.74
N ASP A 152 5.89 -3.28 5.94
CA ASP A 152 6.59 -2.97 7.20
C ASP A 152 7.67 -4.00 7.57
N GLN A 153 7.59 -5.20 7.01
CA GLN A 153 8.52 -6.29 7.28
C GLN A 153 9.50 -6.54 6.14
N GLY A 154 9.42 -5.74 5.06
CA GLY A 154 10.30 -5.85 3.91
C GLY A 154 11.71 -5.36 4.21
N ALA A 155 12.70 -6.00 3.59
CA ALA A 155 14.11 -5.67 3.77
C ALA A 155 14.59 -4.56 2.82
N SER A 156 13.98 -4.42 1.65
CA SER A 156 14.35 -3.46 0.62
C SER A 156 14.03 -2.01 1.01
N GLU A 157 14.85 -1.09 0.49
CA GLU A 157 14.63 0.36 0.60
C GLU A 157 13.24 0.75 0.07
N PHE A 158 12.81 0.12 -1.03
CA PHE A 158 11.49 0.33 -1.60
C PHE A 158 10.37 -0.08 -0.64
N ALA A 159 10.41 -1.28 -0.06
CA ALA A 159 9.36 -1.75 0.85
C ALA A 159 9.21 -0.85 2.08
N GLN A 160 10.35 -0.42 2.66
CA GLN A 160 10.36 0.50 3.80
C GLN A 160 9.80 1.88 3.44
N SER A 161 10.21 2.43 2.29
CA SER A 161 9.75 3.73 1.81
C SER A 161 8.25 3.71 1.46
N TRP A 162 7.79 2.64 0.81
CA TRP A 162 6.38 2.43 0.51
C TRP A 162 5.54 2.28 1.79
N PHE A 163 6.00 1.49 2.75
CA PHE A 163 5.35 1.37 4.05
C PHE A 163 5.21 2.73 4.72
N ALA A 164 6.29 3.53 4.76
CA ALA A 164 6.27 4.84 5.38
C ALA A 164 5.25 5.78 4.72
N ALA A 165 5.26 5.85 3.38
CA ALA A 165 4.35 6.70 2.62
C ALA A 165 2.88 6.28 2.76
N ASP A 166 2.56 4.99 2.62
CA ASP A 166 1.18 4.50 2.76
C ASP A 166 0.69 4.54 4.22
N ALA A 167 1.57 4.35 5.20
CA ALA A 167 1.24 4.55 6.62
C ALA A 167 0.89 6.01 6.91
N GLN A 168 1.69 6.96 6.41
CA GLN A 168 1.39 8.39 6.55
C GLN A 168 0.05 8.74 5.91
N LEU A 169 -0.18 8.30 4.67
CA LEU A 169 -1.43 8.55 3.95
C LEU A 169 -2.63 7.98 4.72
N ARG A 170 -2.54 6.76 5.23
CA ARG A 170 -3.60 6.14 6.06
C ARG A 170 -3.82 6.89 7.37
N ASN A 171 -2.76 7.35 8.03
CA ASN A 171 -2.87 8.14 9.25
C ASN A 171 -3.56 9.48 8.99
N ALA A 172 -3.21 10.16 7.91
CA ALA A 172 -3.86 11.40 7.49
C ALA A 172 -5.35 11.19 7.19
N VAL A 173 -5.70 10.12 6.48
CA VAL A 173 -7.10 9.71 6.24
C VAL A 173 -7.84 9.42 7.54
N ALA A 174 -7.19 8.71 8.49
CA ALA A 174 -7.77 8.42 9.80
C ALA A 174 -8.03 9.70 10.61
N ARG A 175 -7.13 10.69 10.56
CA ARG A 175 -7.34 12.01 11.18
C ARG A 175 -8.53 12.75 10.56
N GLN A 176 -8.64 12.81 9.23
CA GLN A 176 -9.77 13.46 8.56
C GLN A 176 -11.11 12.81 8.94
N ARG A 177 -11.15 11.47 8.98
CA ARG A 177 -12.35 10.74 9.41
C ARG A 177 -12.67 10.95 10.89
N GLY A 178 -11.64 10.95 11.76
CA GLY A 178 -11.78 11.20 13.20
C GLY A 178 -12.37 12.58 13.51
N THR A 179 -11.86 13.64 12.86
CA THR A 179 -12.39 15.00 13.01
C THR A 179 -13.86 15.08 12.67
N ARG A 180 -14.30 14.43 11.58
CA ARG A 180 -15.71 14.43 11.15
C ARG A 180 -16.61 13.65 12.12
N LEU A 181 -16.10 12.61 12.77
CA LEU A 181 -16.85 11.78 13.71
C LEU A 181 -16.73 12.24 15.17
N GLY A 182 -15.89 13.24 15.47
CA GLY A 182 -15.57 13.66 16.83
C GLY A 182 -14.81 12.58 17.63
N VAL A 183 -14.07 11.70 16.95
CA VAL A 183 -13.30 10.60 17.55
C VAL A 183 -11.81 10.88 17.42
N GLU A 184 -11.06 10.71 18.51
CA GLU A 184 -9.61 10.85 18.55
C GLU A 184 -8.91 9.78 17.70
N ALA A 185 -8.22 10.20 16.63
CA ALA A 185 -7.58 9.28 15.68
C ALA A 185 -6.28 8.66 16.21
N ARG A 186 -5.67 9.20 17.27
CA ARG A 186 -4.31 8.83 17.73
C ARG A 186 -4.17 7.33 18.01
N GLY A 187 -5.20 6.68 18.56
CA GLY A 187 -5.18 5.24 18.87
C GLY A 187 -5.23 4.31 17.64
N TYR A 188 -5.48 4.87 16.45
CA TYR A 188 -5.56 4.12 15.19
C TYR A 188 -4.39 4.41 14.25
N GLN A 189 -3.50 5.34 14.61
CA GLN A 189 -2.34 5.71 13.81
C GLN A 189 -1.24 4.67 13.97
N LYS A 190 -0.52 4.38 12.88
CA LYS A 190 0.69 3.56 12.90
C LYS A 190 1.92 4.44 12.89
N ASP A 191 2.94 4.09 13.66
CA ASP A 191 4.23 4.75 13.58
C ASP A 191 4.88 4.49 12.22
N HIS A 192 5.51 5.53 11.66
CA HIS A 192 6.27 5.45 10.43
C HIS A 192 7.42 6.47 10.45
N PRO A 193 8.52 6.22 9.73
CA PRO A 193 9.57 7.21 9.56
C PRO A 193 9.14 8.29 8.57
N GLY A 194 9.82 9.44 8.66
CA GLY A 194 9.65 10.55 7.71
C GLY A 194 8.30 11.27 7.81
N PHE A 195 8.20 12.38 7.09
CA PHE A 195 6.97 13.15 6.97
C PHE A 195 6.96 13.91 5.65
N SER A 196 5.92 13.69 4.85
CA SER A 196 5.71 14.39 3.58
C SER A 196 4.53 15.35 3.66
N VAL A 197 4.79 16.64 3.42
CA VAL A 197 3.73 17.65 3.34
C VAL A 197 2.84 17.43 2.12
N SER A 198 3.37 16.87 1.02
CA SER A 198 2.59 16.60 -0.19
C SER A 198 1.51 15.54 0.05
N ILE A 199 1.81 14.51 0.85
CA ILE A 199 0.83 13.48 1.24
C ILE A 199 -0.30 14.09 2.06
N GLU A 200 0.01 14.93 3.06
CA GLU A 200 -1.01 15.60 3.88
C GLU A 200 -1.93 16.50 3.05
N LYS A 201 -1.33 17.26 2.13
CA LYS A 201 -2.08 18.12 1.22
C LYS A 201 -2.99 17.29 0.31
N ALA A 202 -2.46 16.24 -0.31
CA ALA A 202 -3.23 15.37 -1.21
C ALA A 202 -4.43 14.72 -0.49
N VAL A 203 -4.26 14.29 0.76
CA VAL A 203 -5.36 13.75 1.57
C VAL A 203 -6.39 14.84 1.88
N THR A 204 -5.95 16.05 2.24
CA THR A 204 -6.86 17.17 2.48
C THR A 204 -7.66 17.52 1.23
N ASP A 205 -7.01 17.60 0.07
CA ASP A 205 -7.62 17.87 -1.22
C ASP A 205 -8.63 16.76 -1.62
N ALA A 206 -8.30 15.49 -1.34
CA ALA A 206 -9.22 14.38 -1.56
C ALA A 206 -10.48 14.50 -0.67
N PHE A 207 -10.33 14.91 0.58
CA PHE A 207 -11.46 15.07 1.51
C PHE A 207 -12.33 16.30 1.22
N ALA A 208 -11.79 17.30 0.53
CA ALA A 208 -12.57 18.43 0.01
C ALA A 208 -13.56 18.02 -1.10
N LYS A 209 -13.37 16.85 -1.73
CA LYS A 209 -14.31 16.34 -2.74
C LYS A 209 -15.63 15.91 -2.10
N GLY A 210 -16.74 16.32 -2.73
CA GLY A 210 -18.09 16.02 -2.29
C GLY A 210 -18.48 14.56 -2.46
N HIS A 211 -18.08 13.93 -3.58
CA HIS A 211 -18.42 12.54 -3.87
C HIS A 211 -17.42 11.54 -3.23
N PRO A 212 -17.91 10.53 -2.47
CA PRO A 212 -17.06 9.52 -1.86
C PRO A 212 -16.21 8.73 -2.86
N LEU A 213 -16.78 8.39 -4.02
CA LEU A 213 -16.06 7.65 -5.06
C LEU A 213 -14.86 8.45 -5.59
N GLU A 214 -15.06 9.74 -5.88
CA GLU A 214 -13.99 10.62 -6.33
C GLU A 214 -12.91 10.81 -5.27
N ARG A 215 -13.29 10.86 -3.98
CA ARG A 215 -12.34 10.92 -2.87
C ARG A 215 -11.44 9.69 -2.85
N GLU A 216 -12.01 8.49 -2.87
CA GLU A 216 -11.23 7.25 -2.86
C GLU A 216 -10.35 7.14 -4.12
N LEU A 217 -10.88 7.51 -5.31
CA LEU A 217 -10.09 7.57 -6.55
C LEU A 217 -8.90 8.52 -6.43
N THR A 218 -9.08 9.67 -5.76
CA THR A 218 -8.00 10.65 -5.56
C THR A 218 -6.93 10.08 -4.64
N LEU A 219 -7.31 9.42 -3.55
CA LEU A 219 -6.36 8.78 -2.64
C LEU A 219 -5.54 7.70 -3.35
N ASP A 220 -6.16 6.92 -4.24
CA ASP A 220 -5.44 5.88 -4.99
C ASP A 220 -4.59 6.44 -6.13
N ARG A 221 -5.00 7.55 -6.75
CA ARG A 221 -4.13 8.30 -7.67
C ARG A 221 -2.90 8.84 -6.95
N THR A 222 -3.06 9.33 -5.72
CA THR A 222 -1.92 9.73 -4.89
C THR A 222 -1.00 8.55 -4.59
N ARG A 223 -1.54 7.37 -4.24
CA ARG A 223 -0.74 6.15 -4.10
C ARG A 223 0.02 5.80 -5.39
N TRP A 224 -0.64 5.92 -6.53
CA TRP A 224 -0.04 5.64 -7.83
C TRP A 224 1.15 6.56 -8.12
N GLN A 225 1.00 7.87 -7.86
CA GLN A 225 2.05 8.87 -8.02
C GLN A 225 3.23 8.60 -7.06
N LEU A 226 2.95 8.26 -5.80
CA LEU A 226 4.01 7.88 -4.85
C LEU A 226 4.81 6.67 -5.34
N LEU A 227 4.14 5.69 -5.95
CA LEU A 227 4.83 4.54 -6.54
C LEU A 227 5.70 4.96 -7.74
N ASP A 228 5.24 5.86 -8.59
CA ASP A 228 6.05 6.43 -9.68
C ASP A 228 7.31 7.12 -9.12
N GLU A 229 7.15 7.98 -8.11
CA GLU A 229 8.25 8.70 -7.46
C GLU A 229 9.30 7.74 -6.86
N LEU A 230 8.86 6.68 -6.19
CA LEU A 230 9.76 5.68 -5.59
C LEU A 230 10.56 4.88 -6.63
N THR A 231 10.10 4.84 -7.89
CA THR A 231 10.78 4.13 -8.97
C THR A 231 11.77 4.98 -9.77
N LEU A 232 11.76 6.31 -9.61
CA LEU A 232 12.55 7.23 -10.44
C LEU A 232 14.07 6.94 -10.42
N LYS A 233 14.59 6.50 -9.27
CA LYS A 233 16.02 6.18 -9.11
C LYS A 233 16.43 4.93 -9.87
N GLU A 234 15.53 3.95 -9.98
CA GLU A 234 15.82 2.64 -10.55
C GLU A 234 14.60 2.11 -11.34
N PRO A 235 14.32 2.71 -12.53
CA PRO A 235 13.09 2.48 -13.27
C PRO A 235 12.98 1.09 -13.91
N PHE A 236 14.09 0.34 -13.98
CA PHE A 236 14.15 -1.01 -14.54
C PHE A 236 14.64 -2.06 -13.53
N GLY A 237 14.75 -1.71 -12.26
CA GLY A 237 15.22 -2.62 -11.21
C GLY A 237 14.11 -3.13 -10.31
N LEU A 238 14.51 -3.63 -9.14
CA LEU A 238 13.59 -4.18 -8.14
C LEU A 238 12.46 -3.21 -7.77
N PRO A 239 12.71 -1.90 -7.52
CA PRO A 239 11.65 -0.94 -7.20
C PRO A 239 10.52 -0.93 -8.22
N ALA A 240 10.84 -1.03 -9.52
CA ALA A 240 9.83 -1.03 -10.58
C ALA A 240 8.95 -2.29 -10.54
N VAL A 241 9.53 -3.47 -10.28
CA VAL A 241 8.79 -4.72 -10.10
C VAL A 241 7.84 -4.64 -8.91
N LEU A 242 8.34 -4.17 -7.75
CA LEU A 242 7.55 -4.04 -6.54
C LEU A 242 6.46 -2.97 -6.67
N ALA A 243 6.74 -1.86 -7.34
CA ALA A 243 5.75 -0.83 -7.62
C ALA A 243 4.65 -1.34 -8.55
N PHE A 244 5.00 -2.12 -9.57
CA PHE A 244 4.03 -2.77 -10.44
C PHE A 244 3.09 -3.68 -9.65
N ALA A 245 3.62 -4.46 -8.69
CA ALA A 245 2.81 -5.33 -7.84
C ALA A 245 1.71 -4.54 -7.09
N VAL A 246 2.07 -3.41 -6.49
CA VAL A 246 1.12 -2.54 -5.77
C VAL A 246 0.11 -1.91 -6.73
N LYS A 247 0.58 -1.37 -7.87
CA LYS A 247 -0.30 -0.81 -8.90
C LYS A 247 -1.30 -1.83 -9.42
N LEU A 248 -0.87 -3.06 -9.63
CA LEU A 248 -1.71 -4.16 -10.06
C LEU A 248 -2.79 -4.49 -9.02
N GLN A 249 -2.46 -4.50 -7.73
CA GLN A 249 -3.45 -4.67 -6.66
C GLN A 249 -4.47 -3.53 -6.62
N LEU A 250 -4.02 -2.29 -6.80
CA LEU A 250 -4.92 -1.13 -6.89
C LEU A 250 -5.85 -1.25 -8.10
N ALA A 251 -5.31 -1.51 -9.29
CA ALA A 251 -6.08 -1.69 -10.52
C ALA A 251 -7.09 -2.84 -10.39
N THR A 252 -6.66 -3.99 -9.87
CA THR A 252 -7.53 -5.15 -9.64
C THR A 252 -8.68 -4.82 -8.70
N ARG A 253 -8.41 -4.10 -7.60
CA ARG A 253 -9.46 -3.67 -6.68
C ARG A 253 -10.47 -2.73 -7.35
N TRP A 254 -10.01 -1.83 -8.21
CA TRP A 254 -10.89 -0.91 -8.94
C TRP A 254 -11.70 -1.63 -10.02
N ALA A 255 -11.12 -2.60 -10.72
CA ALA A 255 -11.83 -3.40 -11.73
C ALA A 255 -12.96 -4.25 -11.12
N GLN A 256 -12.88 -4.59 -9.83
CA GLN A 256 -13.94 -5.27 -9.09
C GLN A 256 -15.09 -4.34 -8.65
N LEU A 257 -14.92 -3.02 -8.73
CA LEU A 257 -16.00 -2.07 -8.45
C LEU A 257 -16.92 -1.97 -9.67
N LYS A 258 -17.82 -2.93 -9.81
CA LYS A 258 -18.88 -2.92 -10.84
C LYS A 258 -20.13 -2.22 -10.32
N ASP A 259 -20.74 -1.39 -11.16
CA ASP A 259 -21.93 -0.61 -10.81
C ASP A 259 -23.11 -1.51 -10.38
N GLU A 260 -23.32 -2.65 -11.05
CA GLU A 260 -24.38 -3.60 -10.73
C GLU A 260 -24.20 -4.25 -9.35
N GLU A 261 -22.97 -4.63 -9.00
CA GLU A 261 -22.62 -5.18 -7.68
C GLU A 261 -22.69 -4.10 -6.59
N GLY A 262 -22.39 -2.85 -6.96
CA GLY A 262 -22.54 -1.67 -6.09
C GLY A 262 -24.00 -1.39 -5.74
N LEU A 263 -24.89 -1.37 -6.74
CA LEU A 263 -26.31 -1.13 -6.55
C LEU A 263 -26.94 -2.19 -5.65
N LYS A 264 -26.66 -3.47 -5.93
CA LYS A 264 -27.16 -4.59 -5.12
C LYS A 264 -26.73 -4.50 -3.65
N ARG A 265 -25.48 -4.09 -3.37
CA ARG A 265 -25.02 -3.86 -1.99
C ARG A 265 -25.74 -2.71 -1.30
N VAL A 266 -26.06 -1.64 -2.03
CA VAL A 266 -26.83 -0.51 -1.48
C VAL A 266 -28.25 -0.96 -1.14
N GLU A 267 -28.93 -1.65 -2.06
CA GLU A 267 -30.26 -2.22 -1.84
C GLU A 267 -30.29 -3.14 -0.61
N ASP A 268 -29.32 -4.04 -0.49
CA ASP A 268 -29.19 -4.94 0.68
C ASP A 268 -28.99 -4.18 2.00
N LEU A 269 -28.27 -3.06 1.99
CA LEU A 269 -28.03 -2.24 3.19
C LEU A 269 -29.28 -1.46 3.58
N VAL A 270 -29.98 -0.87 2.62
CA VAL A 270 -31.24 -0.16 2.86
C VAL A 270 -32.27 -1.14 3.44
N GLY A 271 -32.44 -2.32 2.83
CA GLY A 271 -33.36 -3.34 3.35
C GLY A 271 -33.02 -3.80 4.78
N LYS A 272 -31.73 -3.89 5.14
CA LYS A 272 -31.31 -4.21 6.52
C LYS A 272 -31.60 -3.07 7.51
N MET A 273 -31.51 -1.81 7.08
CA MET A 273 -31.83 -0.67 7.93
C MET A 273 -33.34 -0.55 8.15
N GLU A 274 -34.15 -0.82 7.12
CA GLU A 274 -35.61 -0.84 7.21
C GLU A 274 -36.12 -1.99 8.09
N ALA A 275 -35.44 -3.14 8.10
CA ALA A 275 -35.78 -4.27 8.96
C ALA A 275 -35.37 -4.11 10.44
N GLN A 276 -34.56 -3.08 10.77
CA GLN A 276 -34.05 -2.82 12.12
C GLN A 276 -34.68 -1.59 12.79
N GLY A 277 -35.51 -0.82 12.08
CA GLY A 277 -36.30 0.30 12.61
C GLY A 277 -37.71 -0.14 12.99
#